data_AF-A0A940H3Z0-F1
#
_entry.id   AF-A0A940H3Z0-F1
#
_cell.length_a   1.000
_cell.length_b   1.000
_cell.length_c   1.000
_cell.angle_alpha   90.00
_cell.angle_beta   90.00
_cell.angle_gamma   90.00
#
_symmetry.space_group_name_H-M   'P 1'
#
loop_
_entity.id
_entity.type
_entity.pdbx_description
1 polymer ?
#
loop_
_entity_poly.entity_id
_entity_poly.type
_entity_poly.pdbx_seq_one_letter_code
_entity_poly.pdbx_strand_id
1 'polypeptide(L)'
;MDEYLKDIAKTLGFAAGVAALPLIVAFAKLQPPWPPAIEYLSSVFILMAALAMWEWGRNAKRVVRRRLILAGMALTMIGIGAYLPLYSMFVQVEGSTGERIIKGMVCTPDAFLIYPQQCPQLPSEALPSVQWDATQLWTQNSILKVRMMLVAAWLCFTAGLVAFVGAVIAGRPTGKKPAASS
;
A
#
# COMPACT_ATOMS: atom_id res chain seq x y z
N MET A 1 -20.24 -35.39 -10.12
CA MET A 1 -20.69 -34.00 -9.88
C MET A 1 -19.65 -33.17 -9.13
N ASP A 2 -18.85 -33.78 -8.25
CA ASP A 2 -17.80 -33.08 -7.49
C ASP A 2 -16.59 -32.63 -8.33
N GLU A 3 -16.27 -33.35 -9.39
CA GLU A 3 -15.14 -33.03 -10.29
C GLU A 3 -15.39 -31.74 -11.08
N TYR A 4 -16.61 -31.58 -11.60
CA TYR A 4 -17.05 -30.36 -12.29
C TYR A 4 -17.01 -29.10 -11.40
N LEU A 5 -17.37 -29.25 -10.11
CA LEU A 5 -17.32 -28.14 -9.15
C LEU A 5 -15.87 -27.75 -8.80
N LYS A 6 -14.94 -28.70 -8.76
CA LYS A 6 -13.51 -28.43 -8.58
C LYS A 6 -12.94 -27.66 -9.77
N ASP A 7 -13.30 -28.03 -10.99
CA ASP A 7 -12.83 -27.34 -12.19
C ASP A 7 -13.39 -25.93 -12.32
N ILE A 8 -14.65 -25.70 -11.94
CA ILE A 8 -15.22 -24.35 -11.86
C ILE A 8 -14.51 -23.50 -10.80
N ALA A 9 -14.24 -24.05 -9.62
CA ALA A 9 -13.53 -23.32 -8.57
C ALA A 9 -12.09 -22.96 -9.00
N LYS A 10 -11.41 -23.86 -9.71
CA LYS A 10 -10.05 -23.66 -10.23
C LYS A 10 -10.01 -22.60 -11.32
N THR A 11 -10.96 -22.65 -12.27
CA THR A 11 -11.08 -21.66 -13.35
C THR A 11 -11.51 -20.29 -12.84
N LEU A 12 -12.45 -20.21 -11.87
CA LEU A 12 -12.81 -18.94 -11.22
C LEU A 12 -11.66 -18.34 -10.40
N GLY A 13 -10.89 -19.17 -9.69
CA GLY A 13 -9.71 -18.70 -8.96
C GLY A 13 -8.64 -18.14 -9.90
N PHE A 14 -8.40 -18.83 -11.01
CA PHE A 14 -7.48 -18.37 -12.05
C PHE A 14 -7.98 -17.07 -12.72
N ALA A 15 -9.25 -17.02 -13.10
CA ALA A 15 -9.86 -15.83 -13.70
C ALA A 15 -9.84 -14.62 -12.76
N ALA A 16 -10.10 -14.82 -11.46
CA ALA A 16 -9.97 -13.76 -10.47
C ALA A 16 -8.52 -13.26 -10.32
N GLY A 17 -7.54 -14.17 -10.38
CA GLY A 17 -6.12 -13.82 -10.38
C GLY A 17 -5.72 -12.98 -11.59
N VAL A 18 -6.15 -13.37 -12.79
CA VAL A 18 -5.90 -12.63 -14.03
C VAL A 18 -6.62 -11.28 -14.03
N ALA A 19 -7.86 -11.23 -13.56
CA ALA A 19 -8.64 -10.00 -13.46
C ALA A 19 -8.04 -8.99 -12.45
N ALA A 20 -7.22 -9.46 -11.51
CA ALA A 20 -6.48 -8.58 -10.60
C ALA A 20 -5.22 -7.97 -11.25
N LEU A 21 -4.76 -8.45 -12.42
CA LEU A 21 -3.54 -7.95 -13.05
C LEU A 21 -3.56 -6.44 -13.34
N PRO A 22 -4.62 -5.85 -13.93
CA PRO A 22 -4.66 -4.41 -14.15
C PRO A 22 -4.57 -3.62 -12.85
N LEU A 23 -5.15 -4.16 -11.78
CA LEU A 23 -5.10 -3.57 -10.45
C LEU A 23 -3.66 -3.62 -9.91
N ILE A 24 -2.99 -4.77 -9.99
CA ILE A 24 -1.59 -4.93 -9.57
C ILE A 24 -0.68 -3.96 -10.32
N VAL A 25 -0.83 -3.86 -11.64
CA VAL A 25 -0.03 -2.94 -12.48
C VAL A 25 -0.30 -1.48 -12.12
N ALA A 26 -1.56 -1.10 -11.87
CA ALA A 26 -1.91 0.24 -11.41
C ALA A 26 -1.28 0.56 -10.05
N PHE A 27 -1.30 -0.40 -9.11
CA PHE A 27 -0.69 -0.25 -7.80
C PHE A 27 0.85 -0.26 -7.82
N ALA A 28 1.47 -0.95 -8.77
CA ALA A 28 2.93 -0.97 -8.91
C ALA A 28 3.50 0.45 -9.12
N LYS A 29 2.82 1.29 -9.92
CA LYS A 29 3.19 2.70 -10.10
C LYS A 29 2.94 3.54 -8.85
N LEU A 30 2.05 3.09 -7.98
CA LEU A 30 1.70 3.77 -6.74
C LEU A 30 2.53 3.32 -5.54
N GLN A 31 3.44 2.35 -5.69
CA GLN A 31 4.31 1.93 -4.59
C GLN A 31 5.26 3.06 -4.19
N PRO A 32 5.60 3.23 -2.90
CA PRO A 32 6.60 4.22 -2.50
C PRO A 32 7.94 3.92 -3.22
N PRO A 33 8.66 4.96 -3.70
CA PRO A 33 9.87 4.74 -4.49
C PRO A 33 11.08 4.32 -3.64
N TRP A 34 10.99 4.48 -2.32
CA TRP A 34 12.02 4.08 -1.38
C TRP A 34 11.40 3.25 -0.24
N PRO A 35 12.08 2.20 0.24
CA PRO A 35 13.32 1.62 -0.29
C PRO A 35 13.09 0.84 -1.61
N PRO A 36 14.11 0.62 -2.45
CA PRO A 36 13.97 -0.19 -3.68
C PRO A 36 13.42 -1.60 -3.42
N ALA A 37 13.76 -2.17 -2.26
CA ALA A 37 13.29 -3.48 -1.83
C ALA A 37 11.87 -3.50 -1.23
N ILE A 38 11.13 -2.38 -1.27
CA ILE A 38 9.80 -2.30 -0.65
C ILE A 38 8.80 -3.25 -1.30
N GLU A 39 8.97 -3.56 -2.59
CA GLU A 39 8.15 -4.57 -3.27
C GLU A 39 8.25 -5.93 -2.56
N TYR A 40 9.48 -6.42 -2.37
CA TYR A 40 9.73 -7.68 -1.66
C TYR A 40 9.23 -7.62 -0.20
N LEU A 41 9.52 -6.54 0.52
CA LEU A 41 9.08 -6.37 1.90
C LEU A 41 7.55 -6.36 2.03
N SER A 42 6.86 -5.64 1.13
CA SER A 42 5.41 -5.58 1.12
C SER A 42 4.80 -6.95 0.77
N SER A 43 5.41 -7.72 -0.13
CA SER A 43 4.95 -9.08 -0.46
C SER A 43 5.04 -10.03 0.74
N VAL A 44 6.16 -10.03 1.46
CA VAL A 44 6.34 -10.84 2.68
C VAL A 44 5.37 -10.40 3.76
N PHE A 45 5.18 -9.10 3.94
CA PHE A 45 4.25 -8.55 4.92
C PHE A 45 2.79 -8.91 4.59
N ILE A 46 2.38 -8.78 3.32
CA ILE A 46 1.06 -9.18 2.84
C ILE A 46 0.83 -10.68 3.07
N LEU A 47 1.82 -11.52 2.79
CA LEU A 47 1.74 -12.96 3.02
C LEU A 47 1.56 -13.29 4.51
N MET A 48 2.38 -12.68 5.39
CA MET A 48 2.25 -12.86 6.84
C MET A 48 0.88 -12.40 7.34
N ALA A 49 0.40 -11.23 6.88
CA ALA A 49 -0.91 -10.70 7.24
C ALA A 49 -2.04 -11.63 6.74
N ALA A 50 -1.93 -12.19 5.54
CA ALA A 50 -2.91 -13.10 4.98
C ALA A 50 -2.97 -14.41 5.77
N LEU A 51 -1.82 -14.99 6.14
CA LEU A 51 -1.75 -16.20 6.98
C LEU A 51 -2.33 -15.95 8.37
N ALA A 52 -1.97 -14.82 9.00
CA ALA A 52 -2.53 -14.44 10.30
C ALA A 52 -4.06 -14.29 10.23
N MET A 53 -4.56 -13.64 9.17
CA MET A 53 -5.99 -13.48 8.93
C MET A 53 -6.71 -14.80 8.62
N TRP A 54 -6.04 -15.74 7.95
CA TRP A 54 -6.57 -17.07 7.69
C TRP A 54 -6.76 -17.85 8.99
N GLU A 55 -5.72 -17.91 9.83
CA GLU A 55 -5.76 -18.59 11.13
C GLU A 55 -6.81 -18.00 12.06
N TRP A 56 -6.85 -16.66 12.21
CA TRP A 56 -7.86 -16.00 13.04
C TRP A 56 -9.27 -16.07 12.45
N GLY A 57 -9.39 -15.95 11.13
CA GLY A 57 -10.67 -15.89 10.43
C GLY A 57 -11.44 -17.20 10.47
N ARG A 58 -10.75 -18.35 10.43
CA ARG A 58 -11.38 -19.67 10.35
C ARG A 58 -12.26 -20.01 11.56
N ASN A 59 -11.85 -19.59 12.75
CA ASN A 59 -12.55 -19.89 14.00
C ASN A 59 -13.30 -18.69 14.58
N ALA A 60 -13.30 -17.54 13.88
CA ALA A 60 -13.92 -16.33 14.37
C ALA A 60 -15.45 -16.41 14.39
N LYS A 61 -16.05 -16.07 15.55
CA LYS A 61 -17.50 -15.84 15.66
C LYS A 61 -17.93 -14.71 14.71
N ARG A 62 -19.19 -14.75 14.23
CA ARG A 62 -19.75 -13.72 13.31
C ARG A 62 -19.50 -12.27 13.79
N VAL A 63 -19.61 -12.03 15.10
CA VAL A 63 -19.40 -10.69 15.69
C VAL A 63 -17.94 -10.24 15.57
N VAL A 64 -16.98 -11.13 15.88
CA VAL A 64 -15.53 -10.85 15.75
C VAL A 64 -15.18 -10.57 14.30
N ARG A 65 -15.70 -11.38 13.38
CA ARG A 65 -15.50 -11.18 11.95
C ARG A 65 -16.02 -9.83 11.47
N ARG A 66 -17.23 -9.42 11.88
CA ARG A 66 -17.77 -8.09 11.53
C ARG A 66 -16.87 -6.97 12.04
N ARG A 67 -16.30 -7.10 13.24
CA ARG A 67 -15.33 -6.13 13.77
C ARG A 67 -14.04 -6.12 12.95
N LEU A 68 -13.50 -7.26 12.55
CA LEU A 68 -12.32 -7.35 11.69
C LEU A 68 -12.54 -6.70 10.32
N ILE A 69 -13.72 -6.91 9.71
CA ILE A 69 -14.08 -6.25 8.44
C ILE A 69 -14.11 -4.73 8.62
N LEU A 70 -14.79 -4.23 9.65
CA LEU A 70 -14.87 -2.79 9.92
C LEU A 70 -13.49 -2.18 10.25
N ALA A 71 -12.68 -2.88 11.05
CA ALA A 71 -11.33 -2.45 11.39
C ALA A 71 -10.41 -2.43 10.17
N GLY A 72 -10.43 -3.49 9.34
CA GLY A 72 -9.66 -3.55 8.10
C GLY A 72 -10.08 -2.46 7.11
N MET A 73 -11.39 -2.22 6.96
CA MET A 73 -11.91 -1.13 6.14
C MET A 73 -11.45 0.24 6.65
N ALA A 74 -11.59 0.51 7.95
CA ALA A 74 -11.15 1.76 8.56
C ALA A 74 -9.63 1.97 8.39
N LEU A 75 -8.83 0.93 8.64
CA LEU A 75 -7.38 0.98 8.50
C LEU A 75 -6.97 1.24 7.04
N THR A 76 -7.66 0.62 6.08
CA THR A 76 -7.46 0.87 4.65
C THR A 76 -7.73 2.33 4.30
N MET A 77 -8.86 2.87 4.76
CA MET A 77 -9.26 4.26 4.50
C MET A 77 -8.30 5.26 5.13
N ILE A 78 -7.84 5.00 6.35
CA ILE A 78 -6.84 5.84 7.03
C ILE A 78 -5.50 5.75 6.29
N GLY A 79 -5.06 4.54 5.92
CA GLY A 79 -3.81 4.32 5.21
C GLY A 79 -3.77 5.04 3.87
N ILE A 80 -4.81 4.87 3.03
CA ILE A 80 -4.88 5.55 1.73
C ILE A 80 -5.07 7.06 1.88
N GLY A 81 -5.88 7.49 2.85
CA GLY A 81 -6.13 8.90 3.15
C GLY A 81 -4.89 9.62 3.67
N ALA A 82 -3.97 8.92 4.33
CA ALA A 82 -2.66 9.47 4.71
C ALA A 82 -1.64 9.35 3.56
N TYR A 83 -1.64 8.25 2.82
CA TYR A 83 -0.65 7.97 1.78
C TYR A 83 -0.76 8.93 0.60
N LEU A 84 -1.96 9.16 0.07
CA LEU A 84 -2.14 9.97 -1.14
C LEU A 84 -1.71 11.43 -0.95
N PRO A 85 -2.07 12.14 0.14
CA PRO A 85 -1.57 13.48 0.39
C PRO A 85 -0.05 13.52 0.56
N LEU A 86 0.52 12.58 1.32
CA LEU A 86 1.97 12.49 1.49
C LEU A 86 2.68 12.27 0.15
N TYR A 87 2.16 11.36 -0.68
CA TYR A 87 2.70 11.09 -2.00
C TYR A 87 2.64 12.34 -2.89
N SER A 88 1.48 13.01 -2.94
CA SER A 88 1.28 14.22 -3.73
C SER A 88 2.18 15.38 -3.31
N MET A 89 2.38 15.57 -2.00
CA MET A 89 3.18 16.68 -1.47
C MET A 89 4.69 16.44 -1.61
N PHE A 90 5.14 15.21 -1.38
CA PHE A 90 6.56 14.92 -1.20
C PHE A 90 7.21 14.15 -2.34
N VAL A 91 6.45 13.52 -3.25
CA VAL A 91 7.03 12.76 -4.37
C VAL A 91 6.96 13.61 -5.64
N GLN A 92 8.12 13.85 -6.25
CA GLN A 92 8.24 14.49 -7.56
C GLN A 92 8.91 13.55 -8.55
N VAL A 93 8.39 13.53 -9.77
CA VAL A 93 8.94 12.71 -10.86
C VAL A 93 9.93 13.55 -11.66
N GLU A 94 11.13 13.03 -11.87
CA GLU A 94 12.09 13.58 -12.81
C GLU A 94 11.60 13.36 -14.25
N GLY A 95 11.54 14.43 -15.04
CA GLY A 95 10.98 14.39 -16.39
C GLY A 95 11.79 13.55 -17.39
N SER A 96 13.12 13.47 -17.22
CA SER A 96 14.06 12.76 -18.11
C SER A 96 14.10 11.26 -17.87
N THR A 97 14.25 10.86 -16.60
CA THR A 97 14.47 9.46 -16.20
C THR A 97 13.18 8.78 -15.75
N GLY A 98 12.17 9.55 -15.36
CA GLY A 98 11.00 9.05 -14.64
C GLY A 98 11.29 8.65 -13.19
N GLU A 99 12.48 8.97 -12.67
CA GLU A 99 12.85 8.66 -11.29
C GLU A 99 11.99 9.46 -10.31
N ARG A 100 11.59 8.81 -9.22
CA ARG A 100 10.72 9.40 -8.21
C ARG A 100 11.55 9.87 -7.03
N ILE A 101 11.66 11.17 -6.88
CA ILE A 101 12.46 11.84 -5.87
C ILE A 101 11.57 12.26 -4.71
N ILE A 102 12.06 12.04 -3.50
CA ILE A 102 11.33 12.36 -2.26
C ILE A 102 11.89 13.66 -1.68
N LYS A 103 11.03 14.66 -1.53
CA LYS A 103 11.31 15.93 -0.88
C LYS A 103 11.37 15.78 0.64
N GLY A 104 12.18 16.62 1.28
CA GLY A 104 12.22 16.72 2.74
C GLY A 104 11.24 17.75 3.28
N MET A 105 11.15 17.82 4.61
CA MET A 105 10.37 18.84 5.33
C MET A 105 11.23 20.01 5.84
N VAL A 106 12.56 19.87 5.83
CA VAL A 106 13.48 20.86 6.39
C VAL A 106 14.60 21.11 5.40
N CYS A 107 14.73 22.35 4.93
CA CYS A 107 15.79 22.77 4.01
C CYS A 107 17.17 22.73 4.67
N THR A 108 18.21 22.59 3.84
CA THR A 108 19.60 22.84 4.28
C THR A 108 19.82 24.34 4.54
N PRO A 109 20.85 24.71 5.33
CA PRO A 109 21.18 26.13 5.55
C PRO A 109 21.45 26.87 4.24
N ASP A 110 22.16 26.24 3.30
CA ASP A 110 22.50 26.85 2.01
C ASP A 110 21.26 27.07 1.12
N ALA A 111 20.36 26.07 1.06
CA ALA A 111 19.10 26.23 0.36
C ALA A 111 18.20 27.29 0.98
N PHE A 112 18.23 27.45 2.31
CA PHE A 112 17.48 28.49 3.01
C PHE A 112 18.00 29.91 2.70
N LEU A 113 19.31 30.08 2.48
CA LEU A 113 19.88 31.38 2.06
C LEU A 113 19.37 31.81 0.67
N ILE A 114 19.16 30.84 -0.23
CA ILE A 114 18.68 31.10 -1.59
C ILE A 114 17.14 31.24 -1.62
N TYR A 115 16.42 30.44 -0.83
CA TYR A 115 14.96 30.34 -0.84
C TYR A 115 14.29 30.56 0.54
N PRO A 116 14.53 31.70 1.22
CA PRO A 116 14.17 31.87 2.63
C PRO A 116 12.67 31.78 2.93
N GLN A 117 11.81 32.20 1.99
CA GLN A 117 10.35 32.20 2.17
C GLN A 117 9.65 30.99 1.51
N GLN A 118 10.38 30.15 0.80
CA GLN A 118 9.82 29.04 0.03
C GLN A 118 10.16 27.69 0.67
N CYS A 119 10.95 27.66 1.73
CA CYS A 119 11.19 26.43 2.48
C CYS A 119 9.96 26.03 3.33
N PRO A 120 9.49 24.76 3.27
CA PRO A 120 10.03 23.62 2.52
C PRO A 120 9.45 23.41 1.12
N GLN A 121 8.40 24.14 0.72
CA GLN A 121 7.79 24.08 -0.61
C GLN A 121 8.61 24.84 -1.67
N LEU A 122 9.79 24.31 -1.99
CA LEU A 122 10.64 24.86 -3.05
C LEU A 122 9.95 24.78 -4.43
N PRO A 123 10.24 25.74 -5.34
CA PRO A 123 9.68 25.77 -6.68
C PRO A 123 10.14 24.54 -7.48
N SER A 124 9.36 24.15 -8.48
CA SER A 124 9.65 22.97 -9.32
C SER A 124 11.02 23.02 -10.00
N GLU A 125 11.56 24.23 -10.20
CA GLU A 125 12.84 24.50 -10.85
C GLU A 125 14.06 24.30 -9.92
N ALA A 126 13.85 24.23 -8.60
CA ALA A 126 14.93 24.08 -7.63
C ALA A 126 15.60 22.70 -7.72
N LEU A 127 14.85 21.63 -7.97
CA LEU A 127 15.41 20.28 -8.11
C LEU A 127 16.31 20.16 -9.36
N PRO A 128 15.89 20.62 -10.55
CA PRO A 128 16.76 20.66 -11.73
C PRO A 128 18.06 21.44 -11.52
N SER A 129 18.07 22.54 -10.75
CA SER A 129 19.28 23.36 -10.55
C SER A 129 20.38 22.65 -9.75
N VAL A 130 20.02 21.64 -8.95
CA VAL A 130 20.94 20.79 -8.18
C VAL A 130 21.10 19.39 -8.78
N GLN A 131 20.85 19.24 -10.08
CA GLN A 131 20.93 17.95 -10.78
C GLN A 131 20.08 16.85 -10.10
N TRP A 132 18.89 17.23 -9.61
CA TRP A 132 17.93 16.34 -8.96
C TRP A 132 18.40 15.70 -7.64
N ASP A 133 19.49 16.20 -7.05
CA ASP A 133 19.96 15.77 -5.73
C ASP A 133 19.18 16.45 -4.60
N ALA A 134 18.17 15.75 -4.08
CA ALA A 134 17.34 16.24 -2.97
C ALA A 134 18.14 16.54 -1.69
N THR A 135 19.33 15.94 -1.50
CA THR A 135 20.12 16.14 -0.27
C THR A 135 20.81 17.49 -0.21
N GLN A 136 20.96 18.18 -1.34
CA GLN A 136 21.48 19.56 -1.40
C GLN A 136 20.42 20.58 -0.94
N LEU A 137 19.15 20.29 -1.19
CA LEU A 137 18.04 21.18 -0.87
C LEU A 137 17.43 20.92 0.51
N TRP A 138 17.30 19.64 0.89
CA TRP A 138 16.71 19.24 2.16
C TRP A 138 17.66 18.38 3.00
N THR A 139 17.54 18.51 4.31
CA THR A 139 18.32 17.70 5.24
C THR A 139 17.99 16.21 5.11
N GLN A 140 19.01 15.36 5.14
CA GLN A 140 18.87 13.90 5.06
C GLN A 140 17.90 13.33 6.10
N ASN A 141 17.94 13.86 7.33
CA ASN A 141 17.04 13.47 8.41
C ASN A 141 15.57 13.77 8.08
N SER A 142 15.29 14.90 7.41
CA SER A 142 13.92 15.23 7.03
C SER A 142 13.41 14.33 5.90
N ILE A 143 14.27 14.03 4.91
CA ILE A 143 13.96 13.09 3.82
C ILE A 143 13.68 11.70 4.39
N LEU A 144 14.49 11.24 5.34
CA LEU A 144 14.30 9.94 5.99
C LEU A 144 12.96 9.87 6.74
N LYS A 145 12.57 10.93 7.45
CA LYS A 145 11.26 10.99 8.13
C LYS A 145 10.10 10.86 7.14
N VAL A 146 10.14 11.60 6.03
CA VAL A 146 9.11 11.52 4.97
C VAL A 146 9.05 10.13 4.36
N ARG A 147 10.22 9.54 4.06
CA ARG A 147 10.33 8.15 3.57
C ARG A 147 9.65 7.16 4.51
N MET A 148 9.94 7.25 5.80
CA MET A 148 9.33 6.38 6.81
C MET A 148 7.82 6.60 6.93
N MET A 149 7.34 7.84 6.83
CA MET A 149 5.90 8.14 6.82
C MET A 149 5.18 7.53 5.61
N LEU A 150 5.75 7.65 4.41
CA LEU A 150 5.22 7.05 3.18
C LEU A 150 5.15 5.53 3.29
N VAL A 151 6.23 4.89 3.76
CA VAL A 151 6.28 3.44 3.98
C VAL A 151 5.26 3.00 5.03
N ALA A 152 5.17 3.71 6.16
CA ALA A 152 4.20 3.39 7.21
C ALA A 152 2.75 3.51 6.73
N ALA A 153 2.42 4.58 5.99
CA ALA A 153 1.09 4.76 5.41
C ALA A 153 0.76 3.67 4.38
N TRP A 154 1.74 3.29 3.53
CA TRP A 154 1.60 2.20 2.57
C TRP A 154 1.38 0.83 3.25
N LEU A 155 2.17 0.51 4.27
CA LEU A 155 2.00 -0.74 5.04
C LEU A 155 0.68 -0.77 5.80
N CYS A 156 0.24 0.36 6.34
CA CYS A 156 -1.07 0.50 6.98
C CYS A 156 -2.21 0.23 5.98
N PHE A 157 -2.14 0.84 4.80
CA PHE A 157 -3.09 0.62 3.71
C PHE A 157 -3.15 -0.86 3.30
N THR A 158 -2.00 -1.47 3.01
CA THR A 158 -1.93 -2.87 2.57
C THR A 158 -2.33 -3.85 3.67
N ALA A 159 -1.95 -3.61 4.94
CA ALA A 159 -2.42 -4.39 6.09
C ALA A 159 -3.95 -4.36 6.20
N GLY A 160 -4.53 -3.16 6.12
CA GLY A 160 -5.98 -2.95 6.19
C GLY A 160 -6.70 -3.70 5.08
N LEU A 161 -6.16 -3.63 3.86
CA LEU A 161 -6.73 -4.29 2.70
C LEU A 161 -6.72 -5.82 2.85
N VAL A 162 -5.59 -6.38 3.30
CA VAL A 162 -5.46 -7.83 3.56
C VAL A 162 -6.40 -8.27 4.67
N ALA A 163 -6.50 -7.50 5.76
CA ALA A 163 -7.43 -7.79 6.85
C ALA A 163 -8.89 -7.76 6.39
N PHE A 164 -9.28 -6.75 5.60
CA PHE A 164 -10.61 -6.62 5.06
C PHE A 164 -10.96 -7.80 4.14
N VAL A 165 -10.11 -8.08 3.13
CA VAL A 165 -10.34 -9.15 2.16
C VAL A 165 -10.32 -10.52 2.85
N GLY A 166 -9.34 -10.78 3.71
CA GLY A 166 -9.22 -12.03 4.46
C GLY A 166 -10.45 -12.30 5.33
N ALA A 167 -10.94 -11.30 6.06
CA ALA A 167 -12.13 -11.44 6.90
C ALA A 167 -13.42 -11.68 6.09
N VAL A 168 -13.54 -11.09 4.90
CA VAL A 168 -14.67 -11.33 3.98
C VAL A 168 -14.64 -12.74 3.42
N ILE A 169 -13.47 -13.21 2.96
CA ILE A 169 -13.30 -14.54 2.35
C ILE A 169 -13.52 -15.64 3.39
N ALA A 170 -12.90 -15.55 4.57
CA ALA A 170 -13.04 -16.54 5.64
C ALA A 170 -14.48 -16.71 6.13
N GLY A 171 -15.33 -15.71 5.91
CA GLY A 171 -16.74 -15.74 6.31
C GLY A 171 -17.69 -16.47 5.36
N ARG A 172 -17.24 -16.87 4.16
CA ARG A 172 -18.08 -17.55 3.18
C ARG A 172 -18.21 -19.02 3.56
N PRO A 173 -19.43 -19.56 3.77
CA PRO A 173 -19.60 -20.98 4.05
C PRO A 173 -19.13 -21.79 2.84
N THR A 174 -18.02 -22.50 3.00
CA THR A 174 -17.52 -23.47 2.03
C THR A 174 -18.36 -24.73 2.12
N GLY A 175 -19.49 -24.77 1.41
CA GLY A 175 -20.17 -26.03 1.06
C GLY A 175 -21.48 -26.35 1.78
N LYS A 176 -22.48 -26.64 0.93
CA LYS A 176 -23.80 -27.26 1.09
C LYS A 176 -24.11 -27.93 2.45
N LYS A 177 -25.24 -27.51 3.06
CA LYS A 177 -26.02 -28.42 3.92
C LYS A 177 -26.40 -29.65 3.08
N PRO A 178 -26.07 -30.89 3.48
CA PRO A 178 -26.67 -32.05 2.85
C PRO A 178 -28.18 -31.94 3.01
N ALA A 179 -28.92 -32.12 1.91
CA ALA A 179 -30.36 -32.22 1.94
C ALA A 179 -30.71 -33.39 2.85
N ALA A 180 -31.38 -33.11 3.97
CA ALA A 180 -31.95 -34.16 4.80
C ALA A 180 -33.06 -34.83 3.98
N SER A 181 -32.77 -36.03 3.47
CA SER A 181 -33.79 -36.92 2.94
C SER A 181 -34.46 -37.61 4.12
N SER A 182 -35.70 -37.23 4.41
CA SER A 182 -36.65 -38.00 5.23
C SER A 182 -38.05 -37.79 4.68
#